data_AF-A0AA88HAH0-F1
#
_entry.id   AF-A0AA88HAH0-F1
#
_cell.length_a   1.000
_cell.length_b   1.000
_cell.length_c   1.000
_cell.angle_alpha   90.00
_cell.angle_beta   90.00
_cell.angle_gamma   90.00
#
_symmetry.space_group_name_H-M   'P 1'
#
loop_
_entity.id
_entity.type
_entity.pdbx_description
1 polymer ?
#
loop_
_entity_poly.entity_id
_entity_poly.type
_entity_poly.pdbx_seq_one_letter_code
_entity_poly.pdbx_strand_id
1 'polypeptide(L)'
;MVYNEDFLEQLESMFMDFCLPEDEDLIRLVEDAIKILEKEPNVIYVNSTNVTLFGDIHGQYNYQKEMYRNEFEDGSNADHVMIQLGDCLDRGPQNLESFLYSLAWKLVYPQHFYFIRGNHESGSMTRKYGAQKEITMKYSRNIYDLIIKCCTYLPVAAVVNSKYWCVHGGIPYFEKGYPPYITDLNTENRFCEPRKMSPALQNILWADPVDDFEENFEHLFEDSRRGDGIYDFTALAAHHFLEKNGLQEIIRGHEFYEEGSRIFHDHLGQILLRSIFSSPNYCGREDNPGSVLQVRGKVPLKIVLYRPSGNGLELPPSVTLWEFILPAVLSTYFEFGARFLKYRHKLPELFHTLDKDGKGKLDGRAIMHQLNLNNEEMVNRMIYIHDTDDDGTISMEELQQMCSNFCDDRESIIFKFFDEDLDDKITVEDLVKSVEQIKQYVPLPLSNFKNNTLEALALQSIHVLTNKNYVDYEDFDKVFSVLGYKKD
;
A
#
# COMPACT_ATOMS: atom_id res chain seq x y z
N MET A 1 -12.12 -10.89 18.74
CA MET A 1 -10.70 -10.96 18.43
C MET A 1 -9.92 -10.67 19.67
N VAL A 2 -8.85 -11.44 19.89
CA VAL A 2 -7.79 -11.10 20.84
C VAL A 2 -6.70 -10.49 19.98
N TYR A 3 -6.28 -9.26 20.30
CA TYR A 3 -5.22 -8.58 19.57
C TYR A 3 -3.91 -8.82 20.33
N ASN A 4 -3.10 -9.75 19.81
CA ASN A 4 -1.77 -10.12 20.32
C ASN A 4 -0.81 -10.33 19.14
N GLU A 5 0.42 -10.73 19.41
CA GLU A 5 1.41 -10.97 18.34
C GLU A 5 0.95 -12.05 17.35
N ASP A 6 0.32 -13.13 17.83
CA ASP A 6 -0.26 -14.18 16.96
C ASP A 6 -1.28 -13.61 15.95
N PHE A 7 -2.00 -12.54 16.32
CA PHE A 7 -2.94 -11.87 15.40
C PHE A 7 -2.21 -11.16 14.26
N LEU A 8 -1.05 -10.52 14.53
CA LEU A 8 -0.23 -9.92 13.47
C LEU A 8 0.32 -11.00 12.54
N GLU A 9 0.86 -12.09 13.08
CA GLU A 9 1.36 -13.21 12.28
C GLU A 9 0.27 -13.84 11.40
N GLN A 10 -0.95 -14.01 11.95
CA GLN A 10 -2.10 -14.52 11.19
C GLN A 10 -2.50 -13.56 10.05
N LEU A 11 -2.55 -12.26 10.33
CA LEU A 11 -2.87 -11.25 9.33
C LEU A 11 -1.79 -11.19 8.25
N GLU A 12 -0.52 -11.31 8.63
CA GLU A 12 0.61 -11.36 7.71
C GLU A 12 0.57 -12.58 6.81
N SER A 13 0.32 -13.77 7.37
CA SER A 13 0.13 -15.00 6.58
C SER A 13 -1.03 -14.83 5.61
N MET A 14 -2.17 -14.33 6.07
CA MET A 14 -3.35 -14.11 5.24
C MET A 14 -3.05 -13.19 4.05
N PHE A 15 -2.35 -12.07 4.27
CA PHE A 15 -1.99 -11.14 3.20
C PHE A 15 -0.92 -11.72 2.25
N MET A 16 0.01 -12.54 2.75
CA MET A 16 0.97 -13.27 1.91
C MET A 16 0.27 -14.29 1.00
N ASP A 17 -0.81 -14.91 1.48
CA ASP A 17 -1.63 -15.86 0.75
C ASP A 17 -2.71 -15.17 -0.13
N PHE A 18 -2.60 -13.85 -0.32
CA PHE A 18 -3.57 -13.01 -1.07
C PHE A 18 -5.01 -13.09 -0.56
N CYS A 19 -5.16 -13.52 0.69
CA CYS A 19 -6.43 -13.56 1.38
C CYS A 19 -6.67 -12.26 2.13
N LEU A 20 -7.94 -11.96 2.42
CA LEU A 20 -8.34 -10.80 3.21
C LEU A 20 -9.36 -11.27 4.27
N PRO A 21 -9.48 -10.55 5.40
CA PRO A 21 -10.42 -10.92 6.46
C PRO A 21 -11.87 -10.99 5.96
N GLU A 22 -12.73 -11.80 6.58
CA GLU A 22 -14.16 -11.73 6.27
C GLU A 22 -14.75 -10.36 6.63
N ASP A 23 -15.84 -9.95 5.96
CA ASP A 23 -16.48 -8.63 6.15
C ASP A 23 -16.72 -8.31 7.64
N GLU A 24 -17.24 -9.27 8.41
CA GLU A 24 -17.53 -9.11 9.84
C GLU A 24 -16.27 -8.86 10.67
N ASP A 25 -15.18 -9.56 10.33
CA ASP A 25 -13.90 -9.48 11.03
C ASP A 25 -13.19 -8.15 10.71
N LEU A 26 -13.20 -7.74 9.44
CA LEU A 26 -12.68 -6.44 9.02
C LEU A 26 -13.44 -5.30 9.70
N ILE A 27 -14.78 -5.33 9.68
CA ILE A 27 -15.61 -4.31 10.32
C ILE A 27 -15.27 -4.22 11.79
N ARG A 28 -15.17 -5.36 12.48
CA ARG A 28 -14.83 -5.40 13.90
C ARG A 28 -13.44 -4.81 14.19
N LEU A 29 -12.43 -5.15 13.38
CA LEU A 29 -11.07 -4.60 13.50
C LEU A 29 -11.10 -3.08 13.40
N VAL A 30 -11.76 -2.53 12.37
CA VAL A 30 -11.84 -1.08 12.15
C VAL A 30 -12.62 -0.38 13.28
N GLU A 31 -13.74 -0.96 13.73
CA GLU A 31 -14.52 -0.40 14.84
C GLU A 31 -13.78 -0.44 16.18
N ASP A 32 -13.03 -1.49 16.45
CA ASP A 32 -12.21 -1.59 17.65
C ASP A 32 -11.07 -0.57 17.62
N ALA A 33 -10.46 -0.34 16.44
CA ALA A 33 -9.43 0.69 16.29
C ALA A 33 -10.01 2.10 16.52
N ILE A 34 -11.21 2.40 15.98
CA ILE A 34 -11.91 3.67 16.22
C ILE A 34 -12.09 3.92 17.73
N LYS A 35 -12.46 2.91 18.52
CA LYS A 35 -12.64 3.05 19.98
C LYS A 35 -11.36 3.44 20.73
N ILE A 36 -10.20 3.10 20.19
CA ILE A 36 -8.90 3.53 20.73
C ILE A 36 -8.59 4.94 20.26
N LEU A 37 -8.62 5.17 18.94
CA LEU A 37 -8.27 6.43 18.30
C LEU A 37 -9.15 7.60 18.77
N GLU A 38 -10.44 7.37 19.03
CA GLU A 38 -11.37 8.38 19.56
C GLU A 38 -10.93 8.97 20.90
N LYS A 39 -10.24 8.17 21.73
CA LYS A 39 -9.77 8.59 23.06
C LYS A 39 -8.43 9.32 22.99
N GLU A 40 -7.74 9.24 21.87
CA GLU A 40 -6.46 9.92 21.69
C GLU A 40 -6.68 11.43 21.45
N PRO A 41 -5.80 12.29 21.99
CA PRO A 41 -5.83 13.72 21.71
C PRO A 41 -5.47 14.02 20.25
N ASN A 42 -5.66 15.25 19.80
CA ASN A 42 -5.18 15.68 18.49
C ASN A 42 -3.65 15.61 18.42
N VAL A 43 -2.97 15.97 19.51
CA VAL A 43 -1.52 15.93 19.68
C VAL A 43 -1.14 14.86 20.70
N ILE A 44 -0.53 13.77 20.24
CA ILE A 44 0.01 12.71 21.09
C ILE A 44 1.31 13.17 21.75
N TYR A 45 1.55 12.79 23.01
CA TYR A 45 2.82 13.03 23.68
C TYR A 45 3.52 11.72 23.97
N VAL A 46 4.72 11.54 23.41
CA VAL A 46 5.55 10.35 23.58
C VAL A 46 6.82 10.74 24.33
N ASN A 47 7.07 10.10 25.47
CA ASN A 47 8.33 10.22 26.20
C ASN A 47 8.97 8.84 26.31
N SER A 48 9.97 8.60 25.48
CA SER A 48 10.64 7.30 25.35
C SER A 48 12.09 7.50 24.89
N THR A 49 12.98 6.64 25.39
CA THR A 49 14.38 6.61 24.97
C THR A 49 14.59 5.89 23.65
N ASN A 50 13.56 5.24 23.10
CA ASN A 50 13.63 4.50 21.85
C ASN A 50 12.37 4.78 21.01
N VAL A 51 12.46 5.68 20.03
CA VAL A 51 11.34 5.99 19.11
C VAL A 51 11.76 5.78 17.67
N THR A 52 10.96 5.06 16.87
CA THR A 52 11.13 5.00 15.41
C THR A 52 9.96 5.70 14.74
N LEU A 53 10.24 6.62 13.82
CA LEU A 53 9.25 7.33 13.02
C LEU A 53 9.31 6.86 11.56
N PHE A 54 8.14 6.63 10.98
CA PHE A 54 7.93 6.26 9.58
C PHE A 54 7.19 7.40 8.87
N GLY A 55 7.67 7.81 7.70
CA GLY A 55 6.98 8.73 6.81
C GLY A 55 5.90 8.02 5.99
N ASP A 56 5.73 8.47 4.75
CA ASP A 56 4.67 8.03 3.85
C ASP A 56 4.87 6.57 3.43
N ILE A 57 3.78 5.80 3.37
CA ILE A 57 3.78 4.37 3.04
C ILE A 57 3.09 4.11 1.69
N HIS A 58 2.01 4.84 1.40
CA HIS A 58 1.31 4.84 0.12
C HIS A 58 0.96 3.44 -0.42
N GLY A 59 0.31 2.61 0.39
CA GLY A 59 -0.17 1.29 -0.04
C GLY A 59 0.93 0.32 -0.44
N GLN A 60 2.15 0.47 0.09
CA GLN A 60 3.28 -0.43 -0.13
C GLN A 60 3.46 -1.42 1.03
N TYR A 61 2.44 -2.23 1.29
CA TYR A 61 2.36 -3.14 2.44
C TYR A 61 3.61 -4.01 2.63
N ASN A 62 4.17 -4.57 1.56
CA ASN A 62 5.33 -5.47 1.70
C ASN A 62 6.55 -4.76 2.32
N TYR A 63 6.85 -3.54 1.87
CA TYR A 63 7.92 -2.72 2.46
C TYR A 63 7.55 -2.24 3.87
N GLN A 64 6.28 -1.90 4.09
CA GLN A 64 5.78 -1.52 5.41
C GLN A 64 5.98 -2.63 6.44
N LYS A 65 5.59 -3.87 6.11
CA LYS A 65 5.76 -5.05 6.96
C LYS A 65 7.23 -5.24 7.31
N GLU A 66 8.11 -5.23 6.30
CA GLU A 66 9.55 -5.39 6.52
C GLU A 66 10.10 -4.30 7.44
N MET A 67 9.78 -3.03 7.19
CA MET A 67 10.25 -1.92 8.03
C MET A 67 9.72 -2.03 9.46
N TYR A 68 8.45 -2.37 9.67
CA TYR A 68 7.90 -2.52 11.02
C TYR A 68 8.58 -3.67 11.77
N ARG A 69 8.73 -4.83 11.12
CA ARG A 69 9.38 -6.00 11.72
C ARG A 69 10.86 -5.77 12.00
N ASN A 70 11.58 -5.08 11.13
CA ASN A 70 13.00 -4.81 11.31
C ASN A 70 13.28 -3.74 12.38
N GLU A 71 12.40 -2.75 12.49
CA GLU A 71 12.54 -1.67 13.47
C GLU A 71 12.03 -2.06 14.85
N PHE A 72 11.02 -2.92 14.93
CA PHE A 72 10.42 -3.36 16.18
C PHE A 72 11.31 -4.41 16.86
N GLU A 73 11.92 -4.03 17.98
CA GLU A 73 12.68 -4.95 18.81
C GLU A 73 11.72 -5.77 19.68
N ASP A 74 11.44 -7.00 19.24
CA ASP A 74 10.55 -7.90 19.96
C ASP A 74 11.22 -8.39 21.26
N GLY A 75 10.50 -8.27 22.38
CA GLY A 75 10.93 -8.79 23.68
C GLY A 75 11.89 -7.90 24.48
N SER A 76 11.50 -7.66 25.74
CA SER A 76 12.32 -7.17 26.87
C SER A 76 12.66 -5.67 26.99
N ASN A 77 12.52 -4.84 25.96
CA ASN A 77 12.71 -3.39 26.08
C ASN A 77 11.37 -2.65 26.02
N ALA A 78 10.68 -2.57 27.16
CA ALA A 78 9.34 -1.98 27.33
C ALA A 78 9.23 -0.47 27.02
N ASP A 79 10.19 0.11 26.29
CA ASP A 79 10.29 1.54 26.00
C ASP A 79 10.31 1.85 24.50
N HIS A 80 10.33 0.87 23.59
CA HIS A 80 10.28 1.17 22.15
C HIS A 80 8.89 1.66 21.71
N VAL A 81 8.84 2.79 20.99
CA VAL A 81 7.62 3.36 20.42
C VAL A 81 7.80 3.60 18.92
N MET A 82 6.82 3.18 18.13
CA MET A 82 6.75 3.40 16.69
C MET A 82 5.67 4.44 16.37
N ILE A 83 5.98 5.37 15.46
CA ILE A 83 5.05 6.42 15.03
C ILE A 83 5.02 6.49 13.51
N GLN A 84 3.87 6.21 12.90
CA GLN A 84 3.64 6.44 11.47
C GLN A 84 3.05 7.84 11.24
N LEU A 85 3.68 8.63 10.37
CA LEU A 85 3.38 10.04 10.14
C LEU A 85 2.23 10.33 9.17
N GLY A 86 1.57 9.31 8.63
CA GLY A 86 0.44 9.46 7.72
C GLY A 86 0.64 8.75 6.40
N ASP A 87 -0.19 9.12 5.42
CA ASP A 87 -0.17 8.67 4.02
C ASP A 87 0.09 7.17 3.88
N CYS A 88 -0.77 6.41 4.53
CA CYS A 88 -0.85 4.96 4.41
C CYS A 88 -1.58 4.55 3.12
N LEU A 89 -2.51 5.40 2.66
CA LEU A 89 -3.37 5.16 1.51
C LEU A 89 -2.88 5.84 0.22
N ASP A 90 -3.50 5.42 -0.88
CA ASP A 90 -3.29 5.77 -2.29
C ASP A 90 -1.93 5.39 -2.90
N ARG A 91 -1.85 5.55 -4.22
CA ARG A 91 -0.65 5.43 -5.09
C ARG A 91 -0.16 4.01 -5.27
N GLY A 92 0.07 3.26 -4.20
CA GLY A 92 0.47 1.85 -4.25
C GLY A 92 -0.71 0.90 -4.44
N PRO A 93 -0.43 -0.40 -4.64
CA PRO A 93 -1.45 -1.39 -4.98
C PRO A 93 -2.06 -2.16 -3.78
N GLN A 94 -1.49 -2.02 -2.58
CA GLN A 94 -1.88 -2.75 -1.38
C GLN A 94 -2.43 -1.79 -0.30
N ASN A 95 -3.32 -0.87 -0.69
CA ASN A 95 -3.83 0.18 0.20
C ASN A 95 -4.61 -0.40 1.38
N LEU A 96 -5.46 -1.39 1.13
CA LEU A 96 -6.26 -1.98 2.19
C LEU A 96 -5.41 -2.74 3.20
N GLU A 97 -4.49 -3.58 2.71
CA GLU A 97 -3.56 -4.36 3.52
C GLU A 97 -2.70 -3.44 4.38
N SER A 98 -2.11 -2.40 3.77
CA SER A 98 -1.32 -1.40 4.49
C SER A 98 -2.09 -0.74 5.63
N PHE A 99 -3.33 -0.30 5.36
CA PHE A 99 -4.14 0.38 6.36
C PHE A 99 -4.58 -0.57 7.48
N LEU A 100 -5.05 -1.77 7.13
CA LEU A 100 -5.43 -2.80 8.11
C LEU A 100 -4.24 -3.21 8.98
N TYR A 101 -3.04 -3.30 8.41
CA TYR A 101 -1.82 -3.63 9.14
C TYR A 101 -1.46 -2.54 10.15
N SER A 102 -1.51 -1.25 9.78
CA SER A 102 -1.32 -0.15 10.74
C SER A 102 -2.36 -0.16 11.87
N LEU A 103 -3.62 -0.48 11.57
CA LEU A 103 -4.66 -0.62 12.59
C LEU A 103 -4.41 -1.85 13.49
N ALA A 104 -3.96 -2.96 12.94
CA ALA A 104 -3.60 -4.15 13.70
C ALA A 104 -2.47 -3.86 14.68
N TRP A 105 -1.39 -3.20 14.24
CA TRP A 105 -0.31 -2.72 15.12
C TRP A 105 -0.84 -1.80 16.22
N LYS A 106 -1.76 -0.88 15.89
CA LYS A 106 -2.39 -0.01 16.89
C LYS A 106 -3.21 -0.81 17.93
N LEU A 107 -3.89 -1.86 17.52
CA LEU A 107 -4.71 -2.69 18.38
C LEU A 107 -3.88 -3.60 19.29
N VAL A 108 -2.80 -4.17 18.77
CA VAL A 108 -1.88 -5.04 19.52
C VAL A 108 -0.99 -4.23 20.47
N TYR A 109 -0.50 -3.08 20.00
CA TYR A 109 0.48 -2.25 20.69
C TYR A 109 -0.02 -0.81 20.95
N PRO A 110 -1.17 -0.60 21.62
CA PRO A 110 -1.82 0.71 21.67
C PRO A 110 -1.01 1.83 22.34
N GLN A 111 -0.04 1.48 23.20
CA GLN A 111 0.87 2.44 23.85
C GLN A 111 2.26 2.52 23.19
N HIS A 112 2.56 1.61 22.27
CA HIS A 112 3.86 1.47 21.59
C HIS A 112 3.77 1.71 20.09
N PHE A 113 2.57 1.84 19.52
CA PHE A 113 2.35 2.20 18.13
C PHE A 113 1.35 3.36 18.05
N TYR A 114 1.75 4.43 17.38
CA TYR A 114 0.92 5.59 17.09
C TYR A 114 0.83 5.81 15.58
N PHE A 115 -0.37 6.13 15.11
CA PHE A 115 -0.64 6.38 13.71
C PHE A 115 -1.34 7.72 13.62
N ILE A 116 -0.64 8.72 13.09
CA ILE A 116 -1.22 10.04 12.85
C ILE A 116 -1.74 10.14 11.41
N ARG A 117 -2.61 11.11 11.19
CA ARG A 117 -3.32 11.33 9.94
C ARG A 117 -2.41 12.03 8.93
N GLY A 118 -2.35 11.50 7.72
CA GLY A 118 -1.84 12.22 6.55
C GLY A 118 -2.95 12.84 5.71
N ASN A 119 -2.58 13.48 4.60
CA ASN A 119 -3.55 14.11 3.71
C ASN A 119 -4.32 13.07 2.88
N HIS A 120 -3.73 11.91 2.62
CA HIS A 120 -4.36 10.80 1.89
C HIS A 120 -5.39 10.02 2.69
N GLU A 121 -5.38 10.10 4.03
CA GLU A 121 -6.45 9.60 4.91
C GLU A 121 -7.71 10.48 4.87
N SER A 122 -8.23 10.69 3.65
CA SER A 122 -9.41 11.49 3.34
C SER A 122 -10.21 10.91 2.19
N GLY A 123 -11.53 11.11 2.21
CA GLY A 123 -12.38 10.69 1.10
C GLY A 123 -12.02 11.42 -0.20
N SER A 124 -11.57 12.67 -0.12
CA SER A 124 -11.20 13.44 -1.32
C SER A 124 -9.96 12.90 -2.03
N MET A 125 -8.93 12.49 -1.30
CA MET A 125 -7.70 11.98 -1.92
C MET A 125 -7.89 10.55 -2.43
N THR A 126 -8.47 9.68 -1.61
CA THR A 126 -8.70 8.27 -1.97
C THR A 126 -9.58 8.08 -3.20
N ARG A 127 -10.51 9.02 -3.47
CA ARG A 127 -11.28 9.05 -4.73
C ARG A 127 -10.44 9.36 -5.95
N LYS A 128 -9.43 10.21 -5.80
CA LYS A 128 -8.60 10.72 -6.90
C LYS A 128 -7.43 9.79 -7.21
N TYR A 129 -6.85 9.15 -6.20
CA TYR A 129 -5.54 8.49 -6.33
C TYR A 129 -5.54 6.97 -6.20
N GLY A 130 -6.72 6.34 -6.07
CA GLY A 130 -6.91 4.92 -6.36
C GLY A 130 -7.40 4.07 -5.21
N ALA A 131 -7.21 4.48 -3.94
CA ALA A 131 -7.56 3.64 -2.79
C ALA A 131 -9.07 3.36 -2.70
N GLN A 132 -9.94 4.32 -3.06
CA GLN A 132 -11.38 4.02 -3.13
C GLN A 132 -11.67 2.91 -4.13
N LYS A 133 -11.07 3.00 -5.32
CA LYS A 133 -11.31 2.02 -6.39
C LYS A 133 -10.86 0.64 -5.91
N GLU A 134 -9.65 0.53 -5.35
CA GLU A 134 -9.12 -0.73 -4.82
C GLU A 134 -10.03 -1.33 -3.74
N ILE A 135 -10.32 -0.56 -2.68
CA ILE A 135 -11.08 -1.06 -1.53
C ILE A 135 -12.50 -1.48 -1.96
N THR A 136 -13.14 -0.75 -2.88
CA THR A 136 -14.47 -1.12 -3.39
C THR A 136 -14.47 -2.25 -4.42
N MET A 137 -13.29 -2.62 -4.95
CA MET A 137 -13.13 -3.84 -5.74
C MET A 137 -12.91 -5.06 -4.83
N LYS A 138 -12.13 -4.89 -3.76
CA LYS A 138 -11.89 -5.93 -2.74
C LYS A 138 -13.13 -6.18 -1.85
N TYR A 139 -13.88 -5.12 -1.53
CA TYR A 139 -15.00 -5.11 -0.58
C TYR A 139 -16.16 -4.22 -1.03
N SER A 140 -17.17 -4.07 -0.17
CA SER A 140 -18.30 -3.18 -0.41
C SER A 140 -17.95 -1.69 -0.25
N ARG A 141 -18.78 -0.82 -0.84
CA ARG A 141 -18.71 0.63 -0.62
C ARG A 141 -18.89 1.01 0.86
N ASN A 142 -19.69 0.26 1.60
CA ASN A 142 -19.91 0.50 3.03
C ASN A 142 -18.63 0.29 3.85
N ILE A 143 -17.82 -0.72 3.50
CA ILE A 143 -16.52 -0.95 4.14
C ILE A 143 -15.54 0.18 3.82
N TYR A 144 -15.49 0.64 2.58
CA TYR A 144 -14.70 1.83 2.23
C TYR A 144 -15.15 3.06 3.04
N ASP A 145 -16.45 3.32 3.13
CA ASP A 145 -16.96 4.47 3.88
C ASP A 145 -16.65 4.34 5.40
N LEU A 146 -16.63 3.12 5.95
CA LEU A 146 -16.17 2.84 7.32
C LEU A 146 -14.67 3.13 7.50
N ILE A 147 -13.82 2.76 6.54
CA ILE A 147 -12.39 3.08 6.54
C ILE A 147 -12.17 4.59 6.52
N ILE A 148 -12.86 5.32 5.63
CA ILE A 148 -12.78 6.80 5.60
C ILE A 148 -13.29 7.41 6.89
N LYS A 149 -14.34 6.84 7.51
CA LYS A 149 -14.77 7.26 8.85
C LYS A 149 -13.64 7.04 9.86
N CYS A 150 -12.98 5.88 9.88
CA CYS A 150 -11.84 5.58 10.75
C CYS A 150 -10.71 6.60 10.59
N CYS A 151 -10.37 6.98 9.36
CA CYS A 151 -9.38 8.01 9.08
C CYS A 151 -9.66 9.34 9.81
N THR A 152 -10.93 9.68 10.06
CA THR A 152 -11.28 10.92 10.80
C THR A 152 -10.93 10.89 12.28
N TYR A 153 -10.68 9.71 12.85
CA TYR A 153 -10.32 9.54 14.26
C TYR A 153 -8.82 9.58 14.52
N LEU A 154 -7.99 9.42 13.48
CA LEU A 154 -6.53 9.50 13.59
C LEU A 154 -6.09 10.86 14.16
N PRO A 155 -5.21 10.88 15.18
CA PRO A 155 -4.55 12.10 15.66
C PRO A 155 -3.81 12.82 14.53
N VAL A 156 -3.49 14.10 14.69
CA VAL A 156 -2.89 14.91 13.62
C VAL A 156 -1.40 15.18 13.83
N ALA A 157 -0.91 14.99 15.06
CA ALA A 157 0.48 15.27 15.41
C ALA A 157 0.92 14.43 16.60
N ALA A 158 2.24 14.31 16.77
CA ALA A 158 2.88 13.80 17.95
C ALA A 158 4.00 14.75 18.41
N VAL A 159 4.27 14.76 19.71
CA VAL A 159 5.43 15.43 20.31
C VAL A 159 6.29 14.37 20.96
N VAL A 160 7.50 14.18 20.44
CA VAL A 160 8.46 13.20 20.97
C VAL A 160 9.45 13.89 21.89
N ASN A 161 9.57 13.37 23.11
CA ASN A 161 10.52 13.78 24.14
C ASN A 161 10.50 15.28 24.48
N SER A 162 9.33 15.92 24.32
CA SER A 162 9.15 17.38 24.47
C SER A 162 10.11 18.21 23.61
N LYS A 163 10.56 17.66 22.47
CA LYS A 163 11.58 18.26 21.61
C LYS A 163 11.18 18.28 20.16
N TYR A 164 10.57 17.21 19.67
CA TYR A 164 10.33 17.01 18.24
C TYR A 164 8.85 17.18 17.93
N TRP A 165 8.53 18.09 17.01
CA TRP A 165 7.20 18.25 16.44
C TRP A 165 7.04 17.27 15.28
N CYS A 166 6.28 16.21 15.47
CA CYS A 166 6.13 15.12 14.51
C CYS A 166 4.76 15.21 13.83
N VAL A 167 4.74 15.45 12.52
CA VAL A 167 3.53 15.72 11.72
C VAL A 167 3.62 15.09 10.35
N HIS A 168 2.52 15.13 9.60
CA HIS A 168 2.54 14.71 8.20
C HIS A 168 3.15 15.79 7.30
N GLY A 169 2.51 16.96 7.21
CA GLY A 169 2.92 18.09 6.39
C GLY A 169 3.86 19.03 7.15
N GLY A 170 3.30 19.99 7.89
CA GLY A 170 4.12 21.07 8.46
C GLY A 170 3.56 21.69 9.73
N ILE A 171 3.90 22.96 9.94
CA ILE A 171 3.45 23.73 11.10
C ILE A 171 2.03 24.26 10.88
N PRO A 172 1.27 24.53 11.95
CA PRO A 172 0.00 25.23 11.84
C PRO A 172 0.19 26.59 11.17
N TYR A 173 -0.75 27.01 10.33
CA TYR A 173 -0.77 28.38 9.84
C TYR A 173 -1.10 29.36 10.98
N PHE A 174 -0.42 30.50 11.02
CA PHE A 174 -0.70 31.59 11.95
C PHE A 174 -0.39 32.96 11.35
N GLU A 175 -1.20 33.94 11.73
CA GLU A 175 -1.00 35.32 11.30
C GLU A 175 -0.04 36.07 12.25
N LYS A 176 0.68 37.07 11.69
CA LYS A 176 1.37 38.15 12.45
C LYS A 176 2.47 37.68 13.42
N GLY A 177 3.06 36.52 13.21
CA GLY A 177 4.21 36.05 14.00
C GLY A 177 3.86 35.52 15.39
N TYR A 178 2.59 35.19 15.66
CA TYR A 178 2.17 34.55 16.91
C TYR A 178 1.68 33.12 16.65
N PRO A 179 2.58 32.12 16.67
CA PRO A 179 2.19 30.72 16.55
C PRO A 179 1.26 30.28 17.69
N PRO A 180 0.30 29.38 17.42
CA PRO A 180 -0.54 28.80 18.47
C PRO A 180 0.30 27.93 19.40
N TYR A 181 -0.15 27.76 20.65
CA TYR A 181 0.39 26.71 21.49
C TYR A 181 -0.11 25.36 20.99
N ILE A 182 0.78 24.38 20.90
CA ILE A 182 0.42 23.02 20.47
C ILE A 182 -0.67 22.39 21.35
N THR A 183 -0.81 22.84 22.60
CA THR A 183 -1.88 22.40 23.51
C THR A 183 -3.26 22.86 23.07
N ASP A 184 -3.35 24.02 22.40
CA ASP A 184 -4.62 24.60 21.96
C ASP A 184 -5.24 23.78 20.83
N LEU A 185 -4.39 23.11 20.03
CA LEU A 185 -4.82 22.21 18.96
C LEU A 185 -5.70 21.07 19.46
N ASN A 186 -5.60 20.66 20.74
CA ASN A 186 -6.46 19.62 21.32
C ASN A 186 -7.92 20.05 21.52
N THR A 187 -8.22 21.34 21.38
CA THR A 187 -9.60 21.86 21.43
C THR A 187 -10.30 21.85 20.06
N GLU A 188 -9.55 21.59 19.00
CA GLU A 188 -10.04 21.63 17.63
C GLU A 188 -10.71 20.31 17.20
N ASN A 189 -11.69 20.40 16.29
CA ASN A 189 -12.41 19.22 15.81
C ASN A 189 -11.69 18.55 14.64
N ARG A 190 -11.02 17.41 14.90
CA ARG A 190 -10.41 16.57 13.85
C ARG A 190 -11.36 15.56 13.18
N PHE A 191 -12.52 15.29 13.78
CA PHE A 191 -13.47 14.23 13.39
C PHE A 191 -14.31 14.62 12.16
N CYS A 192 -13.63 15.04 11.10
CA CYS A 192 -14.23 15.44 9.84
C CYS A 192 -13.26 15.25 8.66
N GLU A 193 -13.76 15.48 7.45
CA GLU A 193 -12.92 15.57 6.25
C GLU A 193 -11.98 16.78 6.33
N PRO A 194 -10.72 16.71 5.84
CA PRO A 194 -9.72 17.77 6.01
C PRO A 194 -10.20 19.16 5.59
N ARG A 195 -10.95 19.27 4.48
CA ARG A 195 -11.49 20.56 3.99
C ARG A 195 -12.45 21.26 4.96
N LYS A 196 -12.95 20.55 5.98
CA LYS A 196 -13.84 21.10 7.01
C LYS A 196 -13.10 21.42 8.32
N MET A 197 -11.82 21.08 8.42
CA MET A 197 -10.99 21.40 9.57
C MET A 197 -10.64 22.90 9.58
N SER A 198 -10.08 23.37 10.70
CA SER A 198 -9.50 24.70 10.77
C SER A 198 -8.31 24.85 9.80
N PRO A 199 -7.90 26.09 9.46
CA PRO A 199 -6.67 26.33 8.72
C PRO A 199 -5.42 25.74 9.41
N ALA A 200 -5.39 25.75 10.75
CA ALA A 200 -4.28 25.19 11.52
C ALA A 200 -4.10 23.69 11.25
N LEU A 201 -5.17 22.89 11.43
CA LEU A 201 -5.13 21.44 11.17
C LEU A 201 -4.94 21.12 9.69
N GLN A 202 -5.53 21.92 8.78
CA GLN A 202 -5.30 21.72 7.34
C GLN A 202 -3.82 21.87 6.98
N ASN A 203 -3.13 22.89 7.51
CA ASN A 203 -1.71 23.10 7.26
C ASN A 203 -0.82 22.04 7.94
N ILE A 204 -1.21 21.49 9.10
CA ILE A 204 -0.51 20.33 9.69
C ILE A 204 -0.50 19.13 8.71
N LEU A 205 -1.55 18.96 7.92
CA LEU A 205 -1.64 17.86 6.95
C LEU A 205 -1.04 18.17 5.58
N TRP A 206 -0.88 19.44 5.20
CA TRP A 206 -0.62 19.82 3.80
C TRP A 206 0.51 20.84 3.59
N ALA A 207 0.94 21.57 4.61
CA ALA A 207 1.95 22.62 4.44
C ALA A 207 3.32 22.00 4.12
N ASP A 208 4.02 22.61 3.17
CA ASP A 208 5.39 22.28 2.82
C ASP A 208 6.36 23.38 3.29
N PRO A 209 7.65 23.09 3.53
CA PRO A 209 8.65 24.16 3.59
C PRO A 209 8.77 24.82 2.21
N VAL A 210 9.11 26.11 2.18
CA VAL A 210 9.47 26.78 0.92
C VAL A 210 10.71 26.11 0.27
N ASP A 211 10.79 26.11 -1.07
CA ASP A 211 11.86 25.42 -1.81
C ASP A 211 13.27 25.91 -1.40
N ASP A 212 13.41 27.23 -1.23
CA ASP A 212 14.63 27.94 -0.84
C ASP A 212 14.73 28.15 0.68
N PHE A 213 14.34 27.15 1.47
CA PHE A 213 14.20 27.22 2.95
C PHE A 213 15.39 27.85 3.70
N GLU A 214 16.62 27.70 3.18
CA GLU A 214 17.85 28.23 3.77
C GLU A 214 18.00 29.76 3.60
N GLU A 215 17.19 30.40 2.76
CA GLU A 215 17.22 31.85 2.58
C GLU A 215 16.70 32.60 3.81
N ASN A 216 17.21 33.82 3.99
CA ASN A 216 16.77 34.69 5.07
C ASN A 216 15.52 35.48 4.65
N PHE A 217 14.36 34.86 4.81
CA PHE A 217 13.07 35.49 4.52
C PHE A 217 12.66 36.52 5.57
N GLU A 218 12.01 37.60 5.13
CA GLU A 218 11.37 38.58 6.03
C GLU A 218 9.90 38.24 6.32
N HIS A 219 9.30 37.34 5.55
CA HIS A 219 7.94 36.83 5.73
C HIS A 219 7.92 35.39 6.27
N LEU A 220 6.76 35.00 6.81
CA LEU A 220 6.58 33.71 7.49
C LEU A 220 6.05 32.62 6.55
N PHE A 221 5.19 32.99 5.62
CA PHE A 221 4.43 32.04 4.81
C PHE A 221 4.30 32.55 3.38
N GLU A 222 4.26 31.63 2.43
CA GLU A 222 3.97 31.84 1.01
C GLU A 222 2.74 31.05 0.58
N ASP A 223 2.12 31.44 -0.52
CA ASP A 223 1.00 30.69 -1.08
C ASP A 223 1.49 29.32 -1.58
N SER A 224 0.84 28.25 -1.12
CA SER A 224 1.26 26.90 -1.48
C SER A 224 0.66 26.42 -2.81
N ARG A 225 1.46 25.63 -3.54
CA ARG A 225 0.98 24.84 -4.69
C ARG A 225 -0.08 23.78 -4.32
N ARG A 226 -0.25 23.49 -3.02
CA ARG A 226 -1.23 22.50 -2.50
C ARG A 226 -2.68 23.00 -2.55
N GLY A 227 -2.88 24.31 -2.77
CA GLY A 227 -4.18 24.93 -3.03
C GLY A 227 -4.61 25.89 -1.93
N ASP A 228 -5.78 26.52 -2.15
CA ASP A 228 -6.29 27.62 -1.32
C ASP A 228 -6.33 27.29 0.17
N GLY A 229 -5.76 28.19 0.98
CA GLY A 229 -5.73 28.08 2.45
C GLY A 229 -4.61 27.19 3.00
N ILE A 230 -3.77 26.62 2.13
CA ILE A 230 -2.51 25.97 2.49
C ILE A 230 -1.35 26.91 2.17
N TYR A 231 -0.36 26.94 3.05
CA TYR A 231 0.76 27.86 2.95
C TYR A 231 2.09 27.12 3.13
N ASP A 232 3.06 27.49 2.30
CA ASP A 232 4.42 27.00 2.46
C ASP A 232 5.12 27.84 3.53
N PHE A 233 5.82 27.20 4.47
CA PHE A 233 6.40 27.87 5.64
C PHE A 233 7.91 28.13 5.46
N THR A 234 8.35 29.32 5.84
CA THR A 234 9.76 29.71 5.80
C THR A 234 10.52 29.22 7.04
N ALA A 235 11.86 29.23 7.00
CA ALA A 235 12.68 28.97 8.19
C ALA A 235 12.33 29.93 9.35
N LEU A 236 11.95 31.17 9.06
CA LEU A 236 11.52 32.14 10.08
C LEU A 236 10.23 31.69 10.78
N ALA A 237 9.26 31.16 10.05
CA ALA A 237 8.03 30.63 10.65
C ALA A 237 8.28 29.37 11.48
N ALA A 238 9.15 28.47 11.00
CA ALA A 238 9.58 27.30 11.75
C ALA A 238 10.24 27.71 13.08
N HIS A 239 11.17 28.68 13.05
CA HIS A 239 11.80 29.23 14.25
C HIS A 239 10.79 29.77 15.25
N HIS A 240 9.89 30.65 14.81
CA HIS A 240 8.88 31.22 15.69
C HIS A 240 8.03 30.14 16.35
N PHE A 241 7.58 29.13 15.58
CA PHE A 241 6.77 28.04 16.09
C PHE A 241 7.53 27.15 17.09
N LEU A 242 8.77 26.78 16.78
CA LEU A 242 9.62 25.96 17.63
C LEU A 242 9.94 26.68 18.95
N GLU A 243 10.37 27.94 18.89
CA GLU A 243 10.69 28.75 20.08
C GLU A 243 9.47 28.91 20.99
N LYS A 244 8.32 29.29 20.41
CA LYS A 244 7.06 29.49 21.14
C LYS A 244 6.64 28.26 21.94
N ASN A 245 6.89 27.07 21.40
CA ASN A 245 6.47 25.80 21.98
C ASN A 245 7.61 25.07 22.74
N GLY A 246 8.80 25.66 22.83
CA GLY A 246 9.96 25.05 23.47
C GLY A 246 10.45 23.77 22.78
N LEU A 247 10.25 23.68 21.47
CA LEU A 247 10.62 22.54 20.63
C LEU A 247 11.96 22.84 19.91
N GLN A 248 12.59 21.80 19.39
CA GLN A 248 13.92 21.87 18.78
C GLN A 248 13.86 21.70 17.26
N GLU A 249 13.02 20.79 16.77
CA GLU A 249 13.04 20.38 15.36
C GLU A 249 11.67 19.82 14.96
N ILE A 250 11.31 20.03 13.69
CA ILE A 250 10.13 19.46 13.04
C ILE A 250 10.54 18.17 12.32
N ILE A 251 9.79 17.09 12.51
CA ILE A 251 9.96 15.83 11.80
C ILE A 251 8.68 15.57 11.00
N ARG A 252 8.80 15.43 9.67
CA ARG A 252 7.64 15.33 8.77
C ARG A 252 7.73 14.20 7.73
N GLY A 253 6.59 13.92 7.09
CA GLY A 253 6.43 13.06 5.91
C GLY A 253 6.14 13.86 4.64
N HIS A 254 5.10 13.51 3.88
CA HIS A 254 4.35 14.22 2.84
C HIS A 254 5.07 14.62 1.52
N GLU A 255 6.39 14.80 1.51
CA GLU A 255 7.14 15.18 0.31
C GLU A 255 8.14 14.10 -0.10
N PHE A 256 8.08 13.78 -1.39
CA PHE A 256 9.03 12.89 -2.04
C PHE A 256 10.39 13.60 -2.20
N TYR A 257 11.45 12.91 -1.81
CA TYR A 257 12.83 13.27 -2.10
C TYR A 257 13.57 12.06 -2.65
N GLU A 258 14.43 12.26 -3.65
CA GLU A 258 15.18 11.20 -4.33
C GLU A 258 16.04 10.36 -3.36
N GLU A 259 16.59 11.00 -2.33
CA GLU A 259 17.38 10.33 -1.27
C GLU A 259 16.52 9.70 -0.16
N GLY A 260 15.20 9.68 -0.33
CA GLY A 260 14.23 9.17 0.65
C GLY A 260 14.07 10.05 1.89
N SER A 261 14.86 11.12 2.04
CA SER A 261 14.80 12.07 3.15
C SER A 261 15.46 13.39 2.78
N ARG A 262 15.18 14.44 3.55
CA ARG A 262 15.84 15.75 3.43
C ARG A 262 16.02 16.39 4.81
N ILE A 263 17.17 17.03 5.02
CA ILE A 263 17.45 17.83 6.21
C ILE A 263 17.45 19.29 5.78
N PHE A 264 16.78 20.13 6.55
CA PHE A 264 16.62 21.55 6.27
C PHE A 264 17.33 22.36 7.35
N HIS A 265 18.22 23.22 6.88
CA HIS A 265 18.95 24.16 7.72
C HIS A 265 18.36 25.56 7.55
N ASP A 266 18.54 26.43 8.54
CA ASP A 266 18.40 27.86 8.33
C ASP A 266 19.67 28.48 7.73
N HIS A 267 19.62 29.78 7.45
CA HIS A 267 20.77 30.56 6.94
C HIS A 267 22.00 30.56 7.88
N LEU A 268 21.87 30.12 9.13
CA LEU A 268 22.95 29.99 10.12
C LEU A 268 23.46 28.55 10.25
N GLY A 269 22.89 27.60 9.51
CA GLY A 269 23.24 26.18 9.54
C GLY A 269 22.54 25.37 10.64
N GLN A 270 21.61 25.94 11.40
CA GLN A 270 20.82 25.22 12.40
C GLN A 270 19.79 24.32 11.72
N ILE A 271 19.72 23.06 12.11
CA ILE A 271 18.71 22.12 11.63
C ILE A 271 17.37 22.47 12.29
N LEU A 272 16.35 22.75 11.47
CA LEU A 272 14.99 23.03 11.94
C LEU A 272 13.98 21.96 11.57
N LEU A 273 14.26 21.22 10.49
CA LEU A 273 13.30 20.30 9.90
C LEU A 273 14.01 19.09 9.29
N ARG A 274 13.42 17.90 9.48
CA ARG A 274 13.73 16.68 8.74
C ARG A 274 12.47 16.14 8.10
N SER A 275 12.56 15.87 6.81
CA SER A 275 11.55 15.10 6.09
C SER A 275 12.05 13.68 5.88
N ILE A 276 11.20 12.70 6.19
CA ILE A 276 11.42 11.28 5.93
C ILE A 276 10.32 10.76 5.01
N PHE A 277 10.62 9.73 4.24
CA PHE A 277 9.69 9.17 3.26
C PHE A 277 9.87 7.66 3.24
N SER A 278 8.90 6.91 3.78
CA SER A 278 9.03 5.46 4.03
C SER A 278 8.47 4.61 2.89
N SER A 279 8.51 5.12 1.65
CA SER A 279 8.01 4.43 0.46
C SER A 279 9.16 4.23 -0.54
N PRO A 280 9.93 3.13 -0.42
CA PRO A 280 10.98 2.78 -1.38
C PRO A 280 10.41 2.54 -2.77
N ASN A 281 11.13 2.91 -3.83
CA ASN A 281 10.67 2.78 -5.22
C ASN A 281 9.25 3.35 -5.38
N TYR A 282 9.07 4.60 -4.97
CA TYR A 282 7.77 5.26 -4.87
C TYR A 282 7.01 5.20 -6.19
N CYS A 283 5.72 4.88 -6.11
CA CYS A 283 4.87 4.65 -7.28
C CYS A 283 5.51 3.68 -8.30
N GLY A 284 6.47 2.86 -7.87
CA GLY A 284 7.25 1.92 -8.66
C GLY A 284 8.16 2.51 -9.75
N ARG A 285 8.45 3.80 -9.69
CA ARG A 285 9.11 4.54 -10.79
C ARG A 285 10.37 5.27 -10.37
N GLU A 286 10.49 5.62 -9.10
CA GLU A 286 11.43 6.65 -8.65
C GLU A 286 12.76 6.10 -8.13
N ASP A 287 12.94 4.77 -8.03
CA ASP A 287 14.15 4.06 -7.54
C ASP A 287 14.72 4.57 -6.19
N ASN A 288 13.97 5.40 -5.47
CA ASN A 288 14.38 6.01 -4.23
C ASN A 288 14.46 4.97 -3.10
N PRO A 289 15.37 5.14 -2.12
CA PRO A 289 15.20 4.48 -0.83
C PRO A 289 13.95 5.00 -0.12
N GLY A 290 13.34 4.14 0.68
CA GLY A 290 12.54 4.57 1.81
C GLY A 290 13.46 4.95 2.98
N SER A 291 12.96 5.72 3.92
CA SER A 291 13.69 6.10 5.12
C SER A 291 12.82 6.05 6.37
N VAL A 292 13.44 5.79 7.51
CA VAL A 292 12.84 5.90 8.85
C VAL A 292 13.76 6.72 9.75
N LEU A 293 13.20 7.40 10.75
CA LEU A 293 13.97 8.18 11.72
C LEU A 293 14.01 7.47 13.07
N GLN A 294 15.21 7.23 13.58
CA GLN A 294 15.44 6.65 14.90
C GLN A 294 15.86 7.74 15.91
N VAL A 295 15.10 7.84 17.00
CA VAL A 295 15.43 8.61 18.20
C VAL A 295 15.89 7.61 19.25
N ARG A 296 17.17 7.68 19.66
CA ARG A 296 17.78 6.73 20.61
C ARG A 296 18.48 7.47 21.75
N GLY A 297 17.81 7.64 22.88
CA GLY A 297 18.35 8.21 24.11
C GLY A 297 19.00 9.58 23.89
N LYS A 298 20.32 9.66 24.16
CA LYS A 298 21.13 10.87 23.96
C LYS A 298 21.93 10.87 22.64
N VAL A 299 21.74 9.87 21.80
CA VAL A 299 22.39 9.76 20.49
C VAL A 299 21.73 10.75 19.52
N PRO A 300 22.48 11.37 18.59
CA PRO A 300 21.89 12.17 17.52
C PRO A 300 20.83 11.38 16.74
N LEU A 301 19.85 12.11 16.19
CA LEU A 301 18.83 11.54 15.31
C LEU A 301 19.50 10.81 14.14
N LYS A 302 19.07 9.57 13.87
CA LYS A 302 19.62 8.73 12.82
C LYS A 302 18.55 8.42 11.79
N ILE A 303 18.82 8.71 10.53
CA ILE A 303 17.99 8.27 9.41
C ILE A 303 18.53 6.91 8.94
N VAL A 304 17.66 5.90 8.90
CA VAL A 304 17.97 4.57 8.35
C VAL A 304 17.28 4.45 7.00
N LEU A 305 18.04 4.07 5.98
CA LEU A 305 17.56 3.92 4.61
C LEU A 305 17.21 2.46 4.32
N TYR A 306 16.03 2.26 3.76
CA TYR A 306 15.52 1.01 3.23
C TYR A 306 15.51 1.13 1.71
N ARG A 307 16.56 0.62 1.07
CA ARG A 307 16.61 0.60 -0.39
C ARG A 307 15.70 -0.53 -0.90
N PRO A 308 15.01 -0.32 -2.03
CA PRO A 308 14.67 -1.45 -2.87
C PRO A 308 15.99 -2.18 -3.10
N SER A 309 16.08 -3.46 -2.75
CA SER A 309 17.29 -4.27 -2.94
C SER A 309 17.92 -3.92 -4.30
N GLY A 310 19.13 -3.35 -4.29
CA GLY A 310 19.68 -2.45 -5.32
C GLY A 310 20.12 -3.08 -6.64
N ASN A 311 19.38 -4.06 -7.13
CA ASN A 311 19.37 -4.49 -8.52
C ASN A 311 17.89 -4.71 -8.80
N GLY A 312 17.35 -4.19 -9.91
CA GLY A 312 15.96 -4.42 -10.29
C GLY A 312 15.57 -5.85 -9.96
N LEU A 313 14.88 -6.03 -8.83
CA LEU A 313 14.68 -7.31 -8.19
C LEU A 313 15.86 -8.31 -8.38
N GLU A 314 17.01 -8.10 -7.73
CA GLU A 314 17.85 -9.27 -7.41
C GLU A 314 17.15 -10.04 -6.30
N LEU A 315 16.27 -10.90 -6.78
CA LEU A 315 15.89 -12.12 -6.14
C LEU A 315 17.15 -12.74 -5.51
N PRO A 316 17.12 -13.12 -4.21
CA PRO A 316 18.13 -14.00 -3.65
C PRO A 316 18.41 -15.13 -4.66
N PRO A 317 19.61 -15.71 -4.73
CA PRO A 317 19.91 -16.78 -5.69
C PRO A 317 18.93 -17.97 -5.66
N SER A 318 18.15 -18.09 -4.58
CA SER A 318 17.08 -19.07 -4.37
C SER A 318 15.70 -18.67 -4.90
N VAL A 319 15.45 -17.40 -5.20
CA VAL A 319 14.13 -16.92 -5.60
C VAL A 319 14.00 -16.98 -7.13
N THR A 320 13.00 -17.72 -7.58
CA THR A 320 12.74 -17.97 -9.00
C THR A 320 11.78 -16.93 -9.59
N LEU A 321 11.76 -16.81 -10.91
CA LEU A 321 10.81 -16.00 -11.67
C LEU A 321 9.35 -16.34 -11.28
N TRP A 322 9.09 -17.58 -10.88
CA TRP A 322 7.79 -18.04 -10.38
C TRP A 322 7.34 -17.34 -9.11
N GLU A 323 8.23 -17.13 -8.14
CA GLU A 323 7.86 -16.48 -6.87
C GLU A 323 7.43 -15.03 -7.07
N PHE A 324 7.83 -14.44 -8.21
CA PHE A 324 7.59 -13.06 -8.52
C PHE A 324 6.38 -12.83 -9.43
N ILE A 325 6.21 -13.68 -10.44
CA ILE A 325 5.09 -13.57 -11.39
C ILE A 325 3.84 -14.24 -10.86
N LEU A 326 3.98 -15.36 -10.16
CA LEU A 326 2.83 -16.14 -9.74
C LEU A 326 1.86 -15.35 -8.85
N PRO A 327 2.32 -14.60 -7.82
CA PRO A 327 1.51 -13.61 -7.11
C PRO A 327 0.73 -12.63 -7.99
N ALA A 328 1.37 -12.13 -9.05
CA ALA A 328 0.82 -11.08 -9.90
C ALA A 328 -0.20 -11.64 -10.91
N VAL A 329 0.07 -12.84 -11.44
CA VAL A 329 -0.87 -13.61 -12.25
C VAL A 329 -2.04 -14.07 -11.43
N LEU A 330 -1.81 -14.58 -10.22
CA LEU A 330 -2.85 -14.88 -9.25
C LEU A 330 -3.69 -13.65 -8.95
N SER A 331 -3.11 -12.50 -8.62
CA SER A 331 -3.87 -11.27 -8.35
C SER A 331 -4.72 -10.82 -9.55
N THR A 332 -4.19 -10.94 -10.75
CA THR A 332 -4.89 -10.54 -11.99
C THR A 332 -6.00 -11.54 -12.35
N TYR A 333 -5.70 -12.84 -12.21
CA TYR A 333 -6.63 -13.95 -12.35
C TYR A 333 -7.74 -13.91 -11.28
N PHE A 334 -7.41 -13.56 -10.04
CA PHE A 334 -8.35 -13.36 -8.94
C PHE A 334 -9.16 -12.08 -9.12
N GLU A 335 -8.66 -11.01 -9.75
CA GLU A 335 -9.51 -9.87 -10.09
C GLU A 335 -10.61 -10.28 -11.08
N PHE A 336 -10.28 -11.10 -12.06
CA PHE A 336 -11.24 -11.66 -13.01
C PHE A 336 -12.18 -12.69 -12.35
N GLY A 337 -11.61 -13.64 -11.60
CA GLY A 337 -12.31 -14.68 -10.86
C GLY A 337 -13.22 -14.13 -9.77
N ALA A 338 -12.78 -13.15 -8.98
CA ALA A 338 -13.60 -12.50 -7.94
C ALA A 338 -14.81 -11.77 -8.55
N ARG A 339 -14.66 -11.15 -9.72
CA ARG A 339 -15.78 -10.55 -10.45
C ARG A 339 -16.76 -11.60 -10.94
N PHE A 340 -16.31 -12.75 -11.42
CA PHE A 340 -17.18 -13.87 -11.81
C PHE A 340 -17.85 -14.54 -10.60
N LEU A 341 -17.09 -14.82 -9.54
CA LEU A 341 -17.56 -15.40 -8.28
C LEU A 341 -18.60 -14.52 -7.59
N LYS A 342 -18.45 -13.19 -7.68
CA LYS A 342 -19.46 -12.23 -7.22
C LYS A 342 -20.82 -12.43 -7.88
N TYR A 343 -20.88 -12.89 -9.12
CA TYR A 343 -22.10 -13.16 -9.86
C TYR A 343 -22.49 -14.65 -9.91
N ARG A 344 -21.75 -15.55 -9.24
CA ARG A 344 -21.97 -17.01 -9.31
C ARG A 344 -23.41 -17.45 -9.02
N HIS A 345 -24.06 -16.79 -8.07
CA HIS A 345 -25.42 -17.09 -7.65
C HIS A 345 -26.50 -16.52 -8.60
N LYS A 346 -26.09 -15.74 -9.60
CA LYS A 346 -26.93 -15.16 -10.67
C LYS A 346 -26.46 -15.58 -12.06
N LEU A 347 -25.58 -16.58 -12.18
CA LEU A 347 -25.04 -17.06 -13.45
C LEU A 347 -26.13 -17.34 -14.49
N PRO A 348 -27.25 -18.00 -14.17
CA PRO A 348 -28.33 -18.21 -15.13
C PRO A 348 -28.97 -16.91 -15.65
N GLU A 349 -29.19 -15.94 -14.77
CA GLU A 349 -29.77 -14.63 -15.12
C GLU A 349 -28.78 -13.78 -15.92
N LEU A 350 -27.49 -13.82 -15.54
CA LEU A 350 -26.40 -13.13 -16.21
C LEU A 350 -26.19 -13.70 -17.62
N PHE A 351 -26.12 -15.03 -17.76
CA PHE A 351 -25.99 -15.71 -19.05
C PHE A 351 -27.16 -15.35 -19.96
N HIS A 352 -28.40 -15.40 -19.46
CA HIS A 352 -29.58 -15.04 -20.26
C HIS A 352 -29.60 -13.55 -20.66
N THR A 353 -29.01 -12.67 -19.84
CA THR A 353 -28.85 -11.24 -20.18
C THR A 353 -27.77 -11.02 -21.24
N LEU A 354 -26.75 -11.88 -21.27
CA LEU A 354 -25.61 -11.82 -22.17
C LEU A 354 -25.87 -12.51 -23.53
N ASP A 355 -26.59 -13.64 -23.53
CA ASP A 355 -27.04 -14.41 -24.70
C ASP A 355 -28.24 -13.72 -25.38
N LYS A 356 -28.01 -12.50 -25.87
CA LYS A 356 -29.07 -11.66 -26.46
C LYS A 356 -29.63 -12.22 -27.75
N ASP A 357 -28.88 -13.08 -28.44
CA ASP A 357 -29.32 -13.74 -29.67
C ASP A 357 -29.92 -15.13 -29.44
N GLY A 358 -29.91 -15.63 -28.20
CA GLY A 358 -30.58 -16.86 -27.77
C GLY A 358 -29.94 -18.12 -28.34
N LYS A 359 -28.66 -18.07 -28.67
CA LYS A 359 -27.92 -19.20 -29.26
C LYS A 359 -27.32 -20.13 -28.20
N GLY A 360 -27.42 -19.78 -26.92
CA GLY A 360 -26.86 -20.56 -25.83
C GLY A 360 -25.34 -20.49 -25.77
N LYS A 361 -24.73 -19.47 -26.39
CA LYS A 361 -23.28 -19.29 -26.51
C LYS A 361 -22.93 -17.81 -26.33
N LEU A 362 -21.95 -17.51 -25.49
CA LEU A 362 -21.51 -16.15 -25.20
C LEU A 362 -20.24 -15.81 -25.95
N ASP A 363 -20.24 -14.66 -26.64
CA ASP A 363 -19.01 -14.09 -27.17
C ASP A 363 -18.23 -13.32 -26.08
N GLY A 364 -16.91 -13.26 -26.22
CA GLY A 364 -16.06 -12.62 -25.22
C GLY A 364 -16.29 -11.12 -25.02
N ARG A 365 -16.82 -10.43 -26.02
CA ARG A 365 -17.09 -8.97 -25.94
C ARG A 365 -18.35 -8.68 -25.14
N ALA A 366 -19.36 -9.56 -25.20
CA ALA A 366 -20.57 -9.50 -24.39
C ALA A 366 -20.24 -9.68 -22.91
N ILE A 367 -19.38 -10.65 -22.59
CA ILE A 367 -18.86 -10.91 -21.24
C ILE A 367 -18.11 -9.69 -20.70
N MET A 368 -17.20 -9.10 -21.49
CA MET A 368 -16.43 -7.92 -21.11
C MET A 368 -17.29 -6.73 -20.71
N HIS A 369 -18.26 -6.38 -21.56
CA HIS A 369 -19.05 -5.17 -21.40
C HIS A 369 -19.91 -5.22 -20.13
N GLN A 370 -20.43 -6.40 -19.76
CA GLN A 370 -21.34 -6.53 -18.61
C GLN A 370 -20.62 -6.73 -17.27
N LEU A 371 -19.45 -7.37 -17.29
CA LEU A 371 -18.60 -7.56 -16.10
C LEU A 371 -17.64 -6.39 -15.85
N ASN A 372 -17.75 -5.32 -16.66
CA ASN A 372 -16.92 -4.12 -16.60
C ASN A 372 -15.42 -4.47 -16.65
N LEU A 373 -15.10 -5.49 -17.45
CA LEU A 373 -13.72 -5.94 -17.68
C LEU A 373 -13.15 -5.09 -18.81
N ASN A 374 -11.99 -4.51 -18.57
CA ASN A 374 -11.39 -3.55 -19.50
C ASN A 374 -10.24 -4.17 -20.31
N ASN A 375 -10.13 -5.50 -20.35
CA ASN A 375 -8.98 -6.23 -20.89
C ASN A 375 -9.40 -7.34 -21.86
N GLU A 376 -9.48 -7.00 -23.15
CA GLU A 376 -9.93 -7.90 -24.23
C GLU A 376 -8.99 -9.09 -24.43
N GLU A 377 -7.69 -8.90 -24.32
CA GLU A 377 -6.70 -9.96 -24.53
C GLU A 377 -6.76 -11.02 -23.42
N MET A 378 -6.88 -10.60 -22.16
CA MET A 378 -7.02 -11.51 -21.03
C MET A 378 -8.36 -12.26 -21.04
N VAL A 379 -9.44 -11.59 -21.44
CA VAL A 379 -10.75 -12.23 -21.60
C VAL A 379 -10.71 -13.26 -22.72
N ASN A 380 -10.07 -12.94 -23.85
CA ASN A 380 -9.90 -13.89 -24.96
C ASN A 380 -9.04 -15.09 -24.55
N ARG A 381 -7.97 -14.88 -23.76
CA ARG A 381 -7.14 -15.96 -23.21
C ARG A 381 -7.94 -16.86 -22.26
N MET A 382 -8.72 -16.26 -21.37
CA MET A 382 -9.60 -17.01 -20.45
C MET A 382 -10.68 -17.78 -21.21
N ILE A 383 -11.23 -17.20 -22.28
CA ILE A 383 -12.17 -17.92 -23.15
C ILE A 383 -11.47 -19.10 -23.79
N TYR A 384 -10.31 -18.90 -24.41
CA TYR A 384 -9.54 -19.97 -25.03
C TYR A 384 -9.19 -21.12 -24.06
N ILE A 385 -8.88 -20.82 -22.79
CA ILE A 385 -8.59 -21.84 -21.77
C ILE A 385 -9.84 -22.67 -21.39
N HIS A 386 -11.03 -22.07 -21.48
CA HIS A 386 -12.30 -22.66 -21.02
C HIS A 386 -13.26 -23.06 -22.13
N ASP A 387 -12.95 -22.69 -23.37
CA ASP A 387 -13.62 -23.09 -24.61
C ASP A 387 -13.12 -24.50 -24.96
N THR A 388 -13.90 -25.49 -24.52
CA THR A 388 -13.55 -26.90 -24.64
C THR A 388 -13.89 -27.47 -26.01
N ASP A 389 -14.78 -26.80 -26.76
CA ASP A 389 -15.20 -27.19 -28.11
C ASP A 389 -14.50 -26.41 -29.24
N ASP A 390 -13.60 -25.48 -28.89
CA ASP A 390 -12.77 -24.64 -29.79
C ASP A 390 -13.61 -23.88 -30.81
N ASP A 391 -14.79 -23.43 -30.39
CA ASP A 391 -15.75 -22.75 -31.26
C ASP A 391 -15.69 -21.22 -31.16
N GLY A 392 -14.83 -20.71 -30.28
CA GLY A 392 -14.57 -19.31 -30.04
C GLY A 392 -15.61 -18.64 -29.13
N THR A 393 -16.46 -19.41 -28.47
CA THR A 393 -17.51 -18.93 -27.57
C THR A 393 -17.56 -19.72 -26.27
N ILE A 394 -18.34 -19.26 -25.30
CA ILE A 394 -18.51 -19.96 -24.01
C ILE A 394 -19.97 -20.37 -23.85
N SER A 395 -20.20 -21.68 -23.75
CA SER A 395 -21.50 -22.25 -23.39
C SER A 395 -21.80 -22.09 -21.89
N MET A 396 -23.05 -22.33 -21.50
CA MET A 396 -23.43 -22.31 -20.08
C MET A 396 -22.67 -23.37 -19.27
N GLU A 397 -22.41 -24.53 -19.85
CA GLU A 397 -21.69 -25.62 -19.20
C GLU A 397 -20.22 -25.23 -18.97
N GLU A 398 -19.56 -24.65 -19.97
CA GLU A 398 -18.19 -24.12 -19.85
C GLU A 398 -18.09 -22.95 -18.87
N LEU A 399 -19.11 -22.08 -18.84
CA LEU A 399 -19.18 -20.99 -17.87
C LEU A 399 -19.31 -21.51 -16.43
N GLN A 400 -20.11 -22.56 -16.21
CA GLN A 400 -20.25 -23.21 -14.92
C GLN A 400 -18.95 -23.93 -14.52
N GLN A 401 -18.32 -24.63 -15.46
CA GLN A 401 -17.04 -25.30 -15.26
C GLN A 401 -15.95 -24.30 -14.91
N MET A 402 -15.89 -23.16 -15.60
CA MET A 402 -14.99 -22.06 -15.30
C MET A 402 -15.17 -21.58 -13.86
N CYS A 403 -16.42 -21.39 -13.40
CA CYS A 403 -16.70 -20.99 -12.02
C CYS A 403 -16.30 -22.06 -10.98
N SER A 404 -16.45 -23.35 -11.30
CA SER A 404 -16.00 -24.45 -10.42
C SER A 404 -14.47 -24.49 -10.34
N ASN A 405 -13.79 -24.35 -11.48
CA ASN A 405 -12.33 -24.45 -11.52
C ASN A 405 -11.64 -23.24 -10.84
N PHE A 406 -12.27 -22.05 -10.83
CA PHE A 406 -11.83 -20.93 -10.00
C PHE A 406 -11.78 -21.26 -8.50
N CYS A 407 -12.63 -22.19 -8.04
CA CYS A 407 -12.68 -22.64 -6.66
C CYS A 407 -11.75 -23.83 -6.41
N ASP A 408 -11.80 -24.84 -7.28
CA ASP A 408 -11.33 -26.21 -6.98
C ASP A 408 -10.07 -26.65 -7.77
N ASP A 409 -9.71 -25.98 -8.88
CA ASP A 409 -8.58 -26.41 -9.74
C ASP A 409 -7.80 -25.20 -10.31
N ARG A 410 -7.31 -24.37 -9.39
CA ARG A 410 -6.64 -23.10 -9.72
C ARG A 410 -5.28 -23.35 -10.38
N GLU A 411 -4.57 -24.37 -9.94
CA GLU A 411 -3.23 -24.74 -10.40
C GLU A 411 -3.22 -25.14 -11.88
N SER A 412 -4.19 -25.98 -12.29
CA SER A 412 -4.31 -26.40 -13.70
C SER A 412 -4.57 -25.22 -14.63
N ILE A 413 -5.41 -24.28 -14.22
CA ILE A 413 -5.72 -23.12 -15.05
C ILE A 413 -4.53 -22.19 -15.18
N ILE A 414 -3.80 -21.95 -14.09
CA ILE A 414 -2.64 -21.07 -14.13
C ILE A 414 -1.52 -21.73 -14.94
N PHE A 415 -1.37 -23.05 -14.87
CA PHE A 415 -0.47 -23.78 -15.77
C PHE A 415 -0.83 -23.56 -17.24
N LYS A 416 -2.09 -23.80 -17.61
CA LYS A 416 -2.62 -23.55 -18.97
C LYS A 416 -2.54 -22.09 -19.40
N PHE A 417 -2.54 -21.16 -18.44
CA PHE A 417 -2.33 -19.75 -18.74
C PHE A 417 -0.93 -19.50 -19.28
N PHE A 418 0.08 -20.11 -18.66
CA PHE A 418 1.49 -19.99 -19.08
C PHE A 418 1.87 -20.86 -20.27
N ASP A 419 1.19 -21.98 -20.48
CA ASP A 419 1.35 -22.87 -21.63
C ASP A 419 0.63 -22.26 -22.86
N GLU A 420 1.34 -21.51 -23.71
CA GLU A 420 0.73 -20.79 -24.83
C GLU A 420 0.19 -21.70 -25.93
N ASP A 421 0.88 -22.82 -26.19
CA ASP A 421 0.56 -23.74 -27.28
C ASP A 421 -0.15 -25.00 -26.81
N LEU A 422 -0.45 -25.10 -25.50
CA LEU A 422 -1.16 -26.18 -24.84
C LEU A 422 -0.49 -27.54 -25.10
N ASP A 423 0.85 -27.54 -25.12
CA ASP A 423 1.65 -28.74 -25.38
C ASP A 423 2.02 -29.51 -24.08
N ASP A 424 1.40 -29.10 -22.97
CA ASP A 424 1.62 -29.53 -21.59
C ASP A 424 3.04 -29.22 -21.09
N LYS A 425 3.71 -28.21 -21.68
CA LYS A 425 5.02 -27.73 -21.24
C LYS A 425 5.08 -26.21 -21.26
N ILE A 426 5.76 -25.66 -20.27
CA ILE A 426 6.07 -24.24 -20.23
C ILE A 426 7.55 -24.08 -20.56
N THR A 427 7.84 -23.45 -21.69
CA THR A 427 9.20 -23.10 -22.09
C THR A 427 9.60 -21.71 -21.61
N VAL A 428 10.88 -21.35 -21.79
CA VAL A 428 11.38 -19.99 -21.56
C VAL A 428 10.58 -18.97 -22.37
N GLU A 429 10.25 -19.31 -23.63
CA GLU A 429 9.53 -18.41 -24.52
C GLU A 429 8.10 -18.17 -24.05
N ASP A 430 7.40 -19.23 -23.61
CA ASP A 430 6.03 -19.13 -23.12
C ASP A 430 5.97 -18.31 -21.83
N LEU A 431 6.95 -18.51 -20.96
CA LEU A 431 7.08 -17.75 -19.71
C LEU A 431 7.37 -16.28 -20.00
N VAL A 432 8.35 -15.96 -20.85
CA VAL A 432 8.68 -14.56 -21.19
C VAL A 432 7.49 -13.87 -21.86
N LYS A 433 6.82 -14.51 -22.82
CA LYS A 433 5.65 -13.93 -23.51
C LYS A 433 4.46 -13.71 -22.57
N SER A 434 4.11 -14.70 -21.77
CA SER A 434 3.04 -14.57 -20.77
C SER A 434 3.35 -13.41 -19.85
N VAL A 435 4.60 -13.29 -19.40
CA VAL A 435 5.03 -12.18 -18.54
C VAL A 435 4.99 -10.84 -19.25
N GLU A 436 5.42 -10.73 -20.51
CA GLU A 436 5.28 -9.49 -21.30
C GLU A 436 3.80 -9.10 -21.46
N GLN A 437 2.90 -10.06 -21.69
CA GLN A 437 1.46 -9.82 -21.72
C GLN A 437 0.95 -9.33 -20.36
N ILE A 438 1.49 -9.84 -19.26
CA ILE A 438 1.08 -9.50 -17.89
C ILE A 438 1.74 -8.20 -17.38
N LYS A 439 2.91 -7.82 -17.87
CA LYS A 439 3.67 -6.60 -17.47
C LYS A 439 2.85 -5.32 -17.56
N GLN A 440 2.01 -5.22 -18.59
CA GLN A 440 1.12 -4.08 -18.80
C GLN A 440 -0.02 -4.00 -17.77
N TYR A 441 -0.24 -5.08 -17.02
CA TYR A 441 -1.36 -5.24 -16.09
C TYR A 441 -0.94 -5.34 -14.63
N VAL A 442 0.34 -5.62 -14.35
CA VAL A 442 0.88 -5.72 -12.99
C VAL A 442 1.50 -4.41 -12.53
N PRO A 443 1.18 -3.93 -11.31
CA PRO A 443 1.87 -2.77 -10.76
C PRO A 443 3.31 -3.14 -10.38
N LEU A 444 4.25 -2.71 -11.23
CA LEU A 444 5.49 -1.97 -10.88
C LEU A 444 6.83 -2.63 -10.53
N PRO A 445 6.98 -3.94 -10.28
CA PRO A 445 8.32 -4.52 -10.32
C PRO A 445 8.54 -5.27 -11.65
N LEU A 446 7.49 -5.82 -12.28
CA LEU A 446 7.59 -6.51 -13.58
C LEU A 446 7.89 -5.57 -14.76
N SER A 447 7.35 -4.34 -14.71
CA SER A 447 7.56 -3.32 -15.75
C SER A 447 9.00 -2.84 -15.88
N ASN A 448 9.83 -3.07 -14.86
CA ASN A 448 11.20 -2.59 -14.79
C ASN A 448 12.22 -3.58 -15.40
N PHE A 449 11.78 -4.80 -15.72
CA PHE A 449 12.64 -5.78 -16.36
C PHE A 449 12.75 -5.53 -17.86
N LYS A 450 14.00 -5.38 -18.32
CA LYS A 450 14.32 -5.52 -19.74
C LYS A 450 14.09 -6.98 -20.17
N ASN A 451 13.71 -7.21 -21.43
CA ASN A 451 13.41 -8.56 -21.95
C ASN A 451 14.54 -9.55 -21.69
N ASN A 452 15.79 -9.13 -21.87
CA ASN A 452 16.98 -9.95 -21.62
C ASN A 452 17.11 -10.39 -20.15
N THR A 453 16.60 -9.59 -19.20
CA THR A 453 16.62 -9.93 -17.76
C THR A 453 15.53 -10.94 -17.43
N LEU A 454 14.35 -10.83 -18.04
CA LEU A 454 13.30 -11.83 -17.89
C LEU A 454 13.72 -13.18 -18.45
N GLU A 455 14.32 -13.19 -19.64
CA GLU A 455 14.81 -14.40 -20.28
C GLU A 455 15.86 -15.09 -19.41
N ALA A 456 16.78 -14.32 -18.81
CA ALA A 456 17.78 -14.84 -17.88
C ALA A 456 17.16 -15.45 -16.61
N LEU A 457 16.15 -14.79 -16.02
CA LEU A 457 15.44 -15.30 -14.84
C LEU A 457 14.57 -16.52 -15.16
N ALA A 458 13.94 -16.54 -16.34
CA ALA A 458 13.16 -17.68 -16.83
C ALA A 458 14.05 -18.91 -17.00
N LEU A 459 15.21 -18.73 -17.66
CA LEU A 459 16.23 -19.76 -17.81
C LEU A 459 16.71 -20.29 -16.45
N GLN A 460 17.00 -19.40 -15.50
CA GLN A 460 17.41 -19.79 -14.15
C GLN A 460 16.31 -20.61 -13.45
N SER A 461 15.06 -20.20 -13.56
CA SER A 461 13.92 -20.86 -12.91
C SER A 461 13.69 -22.26 -13.46
N ILE A 462 13.66 -22.39 -14.78
CA ILE A 462 13.48 -23.69 -15.45
C ILE A 462 14.65 -24.62 -15.12
N HIS A 463 15.89 -24.11 -15.15
CA HIS A 463 17.09 -24.89 -14.87
C HIS A 463 17.17 -25.37 -13.42
N VAL A 464 16.89 -24.48 -12.45
CA VAL A 464 16.92 -24.79 -11.01
C VAL A 464 15.84 -25.81 -10.63
N LEU A 465 14.66 -25.75 -11.26
CA LEU A 465 13.51 -26.55 -10.86
C LEU A 465 13.45 -27.93 -11.53
N THR A 466 13.88 -28.05 -12.78
CA THR A 466 13.51 -29.23 -13.59
C THR A 466 14.70 -30.02 -14.11
N ASN A 467 15.92 -29.48 -14.08
CA ASN A 467 17.08 -29.98 -14.85
C ASN A 467 16.77 -30.22 -16.35
N LYS A 468 15.63 -29.71 -16.84
CA LYS A 468 15.15 -29.75 -18.23
C LYS A 468 15.14 -28.31 -18.76
N ASN A 469 14.85 -28.14 -20.06
CA ASN A 469 14.63 -26.83 -20.68
C ASN A 469 13.15 -26.40 -20.68
N TYR A 470 12.29 -27.07 -19.91
CA TYR A 470 10.86 -26.80 -19.80
C TYR A 470 10.33 -27.27 -18.44
N VAL A 471 9.15 -26.78 -18.06
CA VAL A 471 8.40 -27.20 -16.87
C VAL A 471 7.14 -27.93 -17.31
N ASP A 472 6.95 -29.16 -16.84
CA ASP A 472 5.68 -29.88 -16.99
C ASP A 472 4.75 -29.60 -15.80
N TYR A 473 3.49 -30.06 -15.87
CA TYR A 473 2.51 -29.80 -14.81
C TYR A 473 2.94 -30.37 -13.45
N GLU A 474 3.67 -31.48 -13.41
CA GLU A 474 4.13 -32.08 -12.15
C GLU A 474 5.26 -31.26 -11.52
N ASP A 475 6.15 -30.72 -12.35
CA ASP A 475 7.19 -29.79 -11.95
C ASP A 475 6.57 -28.45 -11.47
N PHE A 476 5.49 -28.00 -12.11
CA PHE A 476 4.73 -26.81 -11.73
C PHE A 476 3.95 -26.96 -10.41
N ASP A 477 3.29 -28.10 -10.19
CA ASP A 477 2.60 -28.45 -8.94
C ASP A 477 3.58 -28.42 -7.75
N LYS A 478 4.81 -28.92 -7.95
CA LYS A 478 5.88 -28.83 -6.95
C LYS A 478 6.24 -27.39 -6.60
N VAL A 479 6.33 -26.50 -7.58
CA VAL A 479 6.59 -25.07 -7.36
C VAL A 479 5.47 -24.43 -6.54
N PHE A 480 4.21 -24.69 -6.90
CA PHE A 480 3.05 -24.24 -6.15
C PHE A 480 3.10 -24.68 -4.68
N SER A 481 3.40 -25.96 -4.44
CA SER A 481 3.49 -26.53 -3.10
C SER A 481 4.60 -25.90 -2.24
N VAL A 482 5.75 -25.54 -2.84
CA VAL A 482 6.88 -24.90 -2.15
C VAL A 482 6.55 -23.44 -1.81
N LEU A 483 5.75 -22.77 -2.64
CA LEU A 483 5.31 -21.40 -2.41
C LEU A 483 4.15 -21.27 -1.40
N GLY A 484 3.79 -22.37 -0.73
CA GLY A 484 2.77 -22.38 0.32
C GLY A 484 1.35 -22.61 -0.19
N TYR A 485 1.15 -22.74 -1.52
CA TYR A 485 -0.14 -23.08 -2.10
C TYR A 485 -0.34 -24.59 -2.00
N LYS A 486 -1.36 -25.03 -1.24
CA LYS A 486 -1.72 -26.45 -1.13
C LYS A 486 -2.89 -26.78 -2.04
N LYS A 487 -2.87 -28.00 -2.56
CA LYS A 487 -3.85 -28.65 -3.44
C LYS A 487 -5.25 -28.88 -2.83
N ASP A 488 -5.50 -28.45 -1.60
CA ASP A 488 -6.73 -28.78 -0.86
C ASP A 488 -7.77 -27.65 -0.87
#